data_AF-A0A3S4YTB9-F1
#
_entry.id   AF-A0A3S4YTB9-F1
#
_cell.length_a   1.000
_cell.length_b   1.000
_cell.length_c   1.000
_cell.angle_alpha   90.00
_cell.angle_beta   90.00
_cell.angle_gamma   90.00
#
_symmetry.space_group_name_H-M   'P 1'
#
loop_
_entity.id
_entity.type
_entity.pdbx_description
1 polymer ?
#
loop_
_entity_poly.entity_id
_entity_poly.type
_entity_poly.pdbx_seq_one_letter_code
_entity_poly.pdbx_strand_id
1 'polypeptide(L)'
;MKKLILIFGILTFSLILTDCSRENESSNSAEIKINPPNWIQGTWLLENPNTNIGFRFTTNDVVIIQSGAELSQRGQLELFKNSGQSVSASNESSENIYKLISNFPGGQTTIYSFTKISNTKIKWDAVTNSVYTKQ
;
A
#
# COMPACT_ATOMS: atom_id res chain seq x y z
N MET A 1 -40.40 -63.64 -31.01
CA MET A 1 -40.53 -62.56 -32.02
C MET A 1 -40.94 -61.30 -31.29
N LYS A 2 -40.00 -60.47 -30.81
CA LYS A 2 -39.70 -59.12 -31.35
C LYS A 2 -40.97 -58.44 -31.91
N LYS A 3 -41.47 -57.36 -31.31
CA LYS A 3 -40.92 -56.00 -31.46
C LYS A 3 -41.33 -55.09 -30.30
N LEU A 4 -40.33 -54.50 -29.65
CA LEU A 4 -40.43 -53.33 -28.77
C LEU A 4 -40.39 -52.09 -29.67
N ILE A 5 -41.40 -51.21 -29.60
CA ILE A 5 -41.41 -49.94 -30.34
C ILE A 5 -41.05 -48.82 -29.38
N LEU A 6 -39.87 -48.25 -29.64
CA LEU A 6 -39.32 -47.01 -29.13
C LEU A 6 -40.12 -45.82 -29.65
N ILE A 7 -40.49 -44.88 -28.79
CA ILE A 7 -40.74 -43.49 -29.19
C ILE A 7 -39.82 -42.58 -28.37
N PHE A 8 -38.94 -41.95 -29.14
CA PHE A 8 -37.94 -40.96 -28.80
C PHE A 8 -38.63 -39.66 -28.35
N GLY A 9 -38.46 -39.29 -27.08
CA GLY A 9 -38.78 -37.96 -26.56
C GLY A 9 -37.50 -37.14 -26.51
N ILE A 10 -37.38 -36.20 -27.44
CA ILE A 10 -36.21 -35.36 -27.70
C ILE A 10 -35.82 -34.54 -26.47
N LEU A 11 -34.60 -34.78 -25.98
CA LEU A 11 -33.86 -33.87 -25.11
C LEU A 11 -33.49 -32.62 -25.91
N THR A 12 -34.08 -31.47 -25.57
CA THR A 12 -33.45 -30.17 -25.83
C THR A 12 -32.90 -29.64 -24.51
N PHE A 13 -31.73 -30.12 -24.14
CA PHE A 13 -30.86 -29.50 -23.15
C PHE A 13 -30.22 -28.28 -23.81
N SER A 14 -30.86 -27.11 -23.67
CA SER A 14 -30.25 -25.84 -24.05
C SER A 14 -29.02 -25.60 -23.17
N LEU A 15 -27.86 -25.91 -23.74
CA LEU A 15 -26.56 -25.49 -23.23
C LEU A 15 -26.50 -23.96 -23.34
N ILE A 16 -26.77 -23.32 -22.21
CA ILE A 16 -26.44 -21.92 -21.99
C ILE A 16 -24.91 -21.87 -21.87
N LEU A 17 -24.23 -21.74 -23.00
CA LEU A 17 -22.84 -21.28 -23.01
C LEU A 17 -22.86 -19.75 -22.89
N THR A 18 -23.22 -19.25 -21.71
CA THR A 18 -22.72 -17.94 -21.31
C THR A 18 -21.23 -18.11 -21.07
N ASP A 19 -20.47 -17.72 -22.08
CA ASP A 19 -19.04 -17.51 -22.02
C ASP A 19 -18.79 -16.51 -20.89
N CYS A 20 -18.56 -17.06 -19.70
CA CYS A 20 -17.98 -16.32 -18.61
C CYS A 20 -16.56 -16.05 -19.10
N SER A 21 -16.39 -14.93 -19.82
CA SER A 21 -15.10 -14.31 -19.99
C SER A 21 -14.55 -14.17 -18.59
N ARG A 22 -13.74 -15.16 -18.20
CA ARG A 22 -12.70 -14.98 -17.23
C ARG A 22 -11.81 -13.97 -17.91
N GLU A 23 -12.14 -12.70 -17.69
CA GLU A 23 -11.13 -11.68 -17.56
C GLU A 23 -10.16 -12.30 -16.56
N ASN A 24 -9.08 -12.85 -17.12
CA ASN A 24 -7.88 -13.06 -16.36
C ASN A 24 -7.54 -11.65 -15.91
N GLU A 25 -8.06 -11.25 -14.75
CA GLU A 25 -7.44 -10.25 -13.93
C GLU A 25 -6.05 -10.82 -13.71
N SER A 26 -5.14 -10.44 -14.60
CA SER A 26 -3.73 -10.47 -14.33
C SER A 26 -3.64 -9.92 -12.93
N SER A 27 -3.25 -10.77 -11.99
CA SER A 27 -2.87 -10.39 -10.66
C SER A 27 -1.63 -9.51 -10.83
N ASN A 28 -1.88 -8.28 -11.26
CA ASN A 28 -0.97 -7.17 -11.18
C ASN A 28 -0.78 -7.02 -9.69
N SER A 29 0.23 -7.69 -9.15
CA SER A 29 0.71 -7.40 -7.82
C SER A 29 0.93 -5.90 -7.83
N ALA A 30 0.07 -5.15 -7.15
CA ALA A 30 0.11 -3.71 -7.25
C ALA A 30 1.51 -3.26 -6.83
N GLU A 31 2.11 -2.40 -7.64
CA GLU A 31 3.49 -1.99 -7.44
C GLU A 31 3.61 -1.19 -6.14
N ILE A 32 4.63 -1.49 -5.33
CA ILE A 32 4.92 -0.73 -4.10
C ILE A 32 5.64 0.55 -4.52
N LYS A 33 4.87 1.62 -4.75
CA LYS A 33 5.38 2.94 -5.14
C LYS A 33 5.49 3.84 -3.92
N ILE A 34 6.70 3.94 -3.41
CA ILE A 34 7.07 4.87 -2.34
C ILE A 34 8.26 5.64 -2.87
N ASN A 35 8.09 6.92 -3.21
CA ASN A 35 9.14 7.76 -3.78
C ASN A 35 9.14 9.14 -3.10
N PRO A 36 9.70 9.27 -1.89
CA PRO A 36 9.79 10.56 -1.21
C PRO A 36 10.63 11.57 -2.02
N PRO A 37 10.15 12.81 -2.21
CA PRO A 37 10.89 13.84 -2.94
C PRO A 37 12.15 14.28 -2.19
N ASN A 38 13.15 14.79 -2.90
CA ASN A 38 14.47 15.14 -2.34
C ASN A 38 14.39 16.07 -1.11
N TRP A 39 13.40 16.96 -1.04
CA TRP A 39 13.29 17.91 0.06
C TRP A 39 12.98 17.24 1.42
N ILE A 40 12.30 16.08 1.42
CA ILE A 40 11.95 15.36 2.66
C ILE A 40 12.94 14.24 2.99
N GLN A 41 13.81 13.84 2.05
CA GLN A 41 14.80 12.80 2.30
C GLN A 41 15.76 13.16 3.44
N GLY A 42 16.09 12.16 4.27
CA GLY A 42 16.89 12.28 5.48
C GLY A 42 16.16 11.81 6.74
N THR A 43 16.82 11.98 7.89
CA THR A 43 16.29 11.63 9.21
C THR A 43 15.73 12.85 9.91
N TRP A 44 14.53 12.72 10.48
CA TRP A 44 13.79 13.78 11.15
C TRP A 44 13.36 13.29 12.52
N LEU A 45 13.88 13.89 13.58
CA LEU A 45 13.55 13.52 14.95
C LEU A 45 12.65 14.57 15.58
N LEU A 46 11.71 14.12 16.41
CA LEU A 46 10.82 14.99 17.16
C LEU A 46 11.66 15.92 18.05
N GLU A 47 11.30 17.20 18.12
CA GLU A 47 11.95 18.16 19.01
C GLU A 47 11.67 17.83 20.49
N ASN A 48 12.40 16.87 21.05
CA ASN A 48 12.44 16.56 22.49
C ASN A 48 13.79 15.90 22.83
N PRO A 49 14.56 16.45 23.78
CA PRO A 49 15.95 16.05 24.04
C PRO A 49 16.14 14.59 24.48
N ASN A 50 15.08 13.86 24.85
CA ASN A 50 15.17 12.50 25.39
C ASN A 50 14.47 11.42 24.53
N THR A 51 14.09 11.74 23.29
CA THR A 51 13.36 10.78 22.45
C THR A 51 13.98 10.61 21.07
N ASN A 52 14.47 9.42 20.77
CA ASN A 52 14.80 8.99 19.40
C ASN A 52 13.53 8.50 18.71
N ILE A 53 12.58 9.42 18.50
CA ILE A 53 11.30 9.17 17.82
C ILE A 53 11.24 10.07 16.59
N GLY A 54 10.88 9.52 15.45
CA GLY A 54 10.93 10.27 14.21
C GLY A 54 10.66 9.46 12.96
N PHE A 55 11.16 9.97 11.85
CA PHE A 55 11.02 9.38 10.54
C PHE A 55 12.34 9.45 9.78
N ARG A 56 12.62 8.44 8.96
CA ARG A 56 13.68 8.50 7.96
C ARG A 56 13.08 8.23 6.58
N PHE A 57 13.28 9.17 5.68
CA PHE A 57 12.82 9.09 4.30
C PHE A 57 14.02 8.77 3.41
N THR A 58 13.96 7.65 2.69
CA THR A 58 14.94 7.28 1.66
C THR A 58 14.35 7.58 0.28
N THR A 59 15.06 7.20 -0.79
CA THR A 59 14.53 7.32 -2.15
C THR A 59 13.33 6.40 -2.40
N ASN A 60 13.15 5.34 -1.62
CA ASN A 60 12.14 4.31 -1.87
C ASN A 60 11.33 3.86 -0.64
N ASP A 61 11.47 4.54 0.50
CA ASP A 61 10.88 4.11 1.77
C ASP A 61 10.60 5.27 2.74
N VAL A 62 9.66 5.01 3.65
CA VAL A 62 9.41 5.80 4.86
C VAL A 62 9.63 4.87 6.04
N VAL A 63 10.62 5.17 6.87
CA VAL A 63 10.94 4.39 8.07
C VAL A 63 10.46 5.16 9.28
N ILE A 64 9.63 4.54 10.13
CA ILE A 64 9.28 5.10 11.44
C ILE A 64 10.40 4.74 12.41
N ILE A 65 10.90 5.72 13.14
CA ILE A 65 11.89 5.54 14.20
C ILE A 65 11.14 5.65 15.53
N GLN A 66 11.24 4.63 16.36
CA GLN A 66 10.80 4.64 17.75
C GLN A 66 11.98 4.24 18.63
N SER A 67 11.98 4.63 19.90
CA SER A 67 13.13 4.40 20.79
C SER A 67 13.54 2.92 20.83
N GLY A 68 14.65 2.56 20.17
CA GLY A 68 15.17 1.20 20.08
C GLY A 68 14.65 0.33 18.93
N ALA A 69 13.78 0.85 18.05
CA ALA A 69 13.23 0.10 16.92
C ALA A 69 12.97 0.98 15.69
N GLU A 70 13.03 0.36 14.52
CA GLU A 70 12.71 1.00 13.25
C GLU A 70 11.75 0.16 12.45
N LEU A 71 10.78 0.81 11.80
CA LEU A 71 9.74 0.16 11.02
C LEU A 71 9.70 0.72 9.59
N SER A 72 10.22 -0.06 8.65
CA SER A 72 10.15 0.22 7.21
C SER A 72 8.71 0.01 6.71
N GLN A 73 8.11 1.03 6.09
CA GLN A 73 6.80 0.89 5.44
C GLN A 73 6.91 0.00 4.20
N ARG A 74 7.97 0.19 3.40
CA ARG A 74 8.25 -0.66 2.25
C ARG A 74 8.43 -2.12 2.66
N GLY A 75 9.25 -2.38 3.67
CA GLY A 75 9.55 -3.72 4.16
C GLY A 75 8.30 -4.45 4.65
N GLN A 76 7.40 -3.77 5.36
CA GLN A 76 6.11 -4.36 5.75
C GLN A 76 5.27 -4.77 4.55
N LEU A 77 5.15 -3.91 3.53
CA LEU A 77 4.41 -4.24 2.31
C LEU A 77 5.06 -5.42 1.57
N GLU A 78 6.39 -5.45 1.50
CA GLU A 78 7.13 -6.55 0.88
C GLU A 78 6.89 -7.89 1.60
N LEU A 79 6.79 -7.91 2.94
CA LEU A 79 6.45 -9.14 3.69
C LEU A 79 5.09 -9.71 3.28
N PHE A 80 4.06 -8.87 3.18
CA PHE A 80 2.74 -9.30 2.73
C PHE A 80 2.74 -9.74 1.26
N LYS A 81 3.38 -8.94 0.40
CA LYS A 81 3.52 -9.25 -1.03
C LYS A 81 4.21 -10.61 -1.25
N ASN A 82 5.31 -10.86 -0.54
CA ASN A 82 6.07 -12.11 -0.62
C ASN A 82 5.28 -13.31 -0.07
N SER A 83 4.30 -13.06 0.81
CA SER A 83 3.35 -14.07 1.31
C SER A 83 2.15 -14.28 0.37
N GLY A 84 2.18 -13.72 -0.85
CA GLY A 84 1.12 -13.85 -1.84
C GLY A 84 -0.11 -12.98 -1.57
N GLN A 85 -0.03 -12.03 -0.63
CA GLN A 85 -1.13 -11.13 -0.30
C GLN A 85 -1.10 -9.89 -1.21
N SER A 86 -2.29 -9.36 -1.52
CA SER A 86 -2.41 -8.10 -2.26
C SER A 86 -2.13 -6.90 -1.35
N VAL A 87 -1.20 -6.06 -1.77
CA VAL A 87 -0.83 -4.80 -1.12
C VAL A 87 -0.53 -3.75 -2.17
N SER A 88 -0.64 -2.48 -1.80
CA SER A 88 -0.23 -1.38 -2.68
C SER A 88 0.30 -0.21 -1.87
N ALA A 89 1.14 0.61 -2.50
CA ALA A 89 1.50 1.91 -1.98
C ALA A 89 1.54 2.93 -3.11
N SER A 90 1.16 4.16 -2.77
CA SER A 90 1.29 5.33 -3.63
C SER A 90 1.70 6.53 -2.78
N ASN A 91 2.27 7.53 -3.43
CA ASN A 91 2.55 8.80 -2.78
C ASN A 91 2.07 9.99 -3.61
N GLU A 92 1.64 11.02 -2.91
CA GLU A 92 1.35 12.35 -3.45
C GLU A 92 2.44 13.29 -2.94
N SER A 93 3.00 14.12 -3.81
CA SER A 93 4.03 15.08 -3.42
C SER A 93 3.91 16.40 -4.16
N SER A 94 4.11 17.49 -3.44
CA SER A 94 4.29 18.85 -3.97
C SER A 94 5.56 19.47 -3.37
N GLU A 95 5.76 20.78 -3.57
CA GLU A 95 6.88 21.51 -2.97
C GLU A 95 6.87 21.49 -1.43
N ASN A 96 5.68 21.42 -0.82
CA ASN A 96 5.51 21.56 0.63
C ASN A 96 4.76 20.40 1.30
N ILE A 97 4.23 19.45 0.55
CA ILE A 97 3.44 18.34 1.09
C ILE A 97 3.99 17.02 0.56
N TYR A 98 4.13 16.04 1.44
CA TYR A 98 4.38 14.65 1.07
C TYR A 98 3.38 13.76 1.80
N LYS A 99 2.70 12.89 1.06
CA LYS A 99 1.71 11.96 1.60
C LYS A 99 1.97 10.56 1.06
N LEU A 100 2.15 9.60 1.94
CA LEU A 100 2.22 8.16 1.64
C LEU A 100 0.89 7.52 2.02
N ILE A 101 0.33 6.76 1.08
CA ILE A 101 -0.85 5.92 1.29
C ILE A 101 -0.40 4.48 1.05
N SER A 102 -0.65 3.59 2.01
CA SER A 102 -0.35 2.15 1.88
C SER A 102 -1.60 1.35 2.21
N ASN A 103 -1.89 0.35 1.39
CA ASN A 103 -3.03 -0.56 1.54
C ASN A 103 -2.51 -1.97 1.84
N PHE A 104 -3.05 -2.54 2.90
CA PHE A 104 -2.73 -3.84 3.45
C PHE A 104 -3.93 -4.79 3.34
N PRO A 105 -3.73 -6.10 3.55
CA PRO A 105 -4.82 -7.07 3.49
C PRO A 105 -5.92 -6.78 4.53
N GLY A 106 -7.14 -7.20 4.20
CA GLY A 106 -8.32 -6.94 5.04
C GLY A 106 -8.86 -5.51 4.94
N GLY A 107 -8.47 -4.75 3.91
CA GLY A 107 -8.96 -3.38 3.69
C GLY A 107 -8.32 -2.33 4.61
N GLN A 108 -7.17 -2.65 5.20
CA GLN A 108 -6.45 -1.74 6.09
C GLN A 108 -5.67 -0.71 5.27
N THR A 109 -5.82 0.57 5.58
CA THR A 109 -5.09 1.66 4.93
C THR A 109 -4.33 2.48 5.97
N THR A 110 -3.05 2.73 5.73
CA THR A 110 -2.22 3.64 6.52
C THR A 110 -1.92 4.89 5.70
N ILE A 111 -2.03 6.07 6.34
CA ILE A 111 -1.74 7.35 5.72
C ILE A 111 -0.71 8.09 6.57
N TYR A 112 0.42 8.45 5.96
CA TYR A 112 1.38 9.37 6.55
C TYR A 112 1.40 10.65 5.71
N SER A 113 1.11 11.80 6.30
CA SER A 113 1.10 13.10 5.62
C SER A 113 1.99 14.08 6.35
N PHE A 114 2.86 14.76 5.61
CA PHE A 114 3.84 15.68 6.16
C PHE A 114 3.79 17.02 5.44
N THR A 115 3.87 18.09 6.23
CA THR A 115 3.98 19.46 5.74
C THR A 115 5.40 19.99 5.97
N LYS A 116 6.02 20.55 4.94
CA LYS A 116 7.29 21.29 5.03
C LYS A 116 7.07 22.62 5.74
N ILE A 117 7.80 22.86 6.83
CA ILE A 117 7.84 24.16 7.53
C ILE A 117 9.04 24.96 7.03
N SER A 118 10.20 24.30 6.92
CA SER A 118 11.44 24.86 6.38
C SER A 118 12.30 23.75 5.79
N ASN A 119 13.52 24.06 5.33
CA ASN A 119 14.46 23.03 4.87
C ASN A 119 14.94 22.09 6.00
N THR A 120 14.75 22.47 7.26
CA THR A 120 15.20 21.73 8.45
C THR A 120 14.07 21.37 9.40
N LYS A 121 12.81 21.77 9.10
CA LYS A 121 11.64 21.42 9.92
C LYS A 121 10.47 20.88 9.07
N ILE A 122 9.85 19.80 9.55
CA ILE A 122 8.58 19.26 9.03
C ILE A 122 7.57 19.08 10.15
N LYS A 123 6.30 18.96 9.77
CA LYS A 123 5.19 18.58 10.65
C LYS A 123 4.58 17.27 10.18
N TRP A 124 4.25 16.37 11.11
CA TRP A 124 3.38 15.22 10.79
C TRP A 124 1.91 15.62 10.99
N ASP A 125 1.11 15.59 9.93
CA ASP A 125 -0.23 16.17 9.94
C ASP A 125 -1.23 15.41 10.81
N ALA A 126 -0.96 14.14 11.13
CA ALA A 126 -1.83 13.35 12.00
C ALA A 126 -1.69 13.70 13.50
N VAL A 127 -0.60 14.37 13.90
CA VAL A 127 -0.35 14.71 15.31
C VAL A 127 -0.15 16.21 15.46
N THR A 128 -1.05 16.85 16.22
CA THR A 128 -0.98 18.28 16.52
C THR A 128 0.33 18.62 17.24
N ASN A 129 0.95 19.76 16.89
CA ASN A 129 2.20 20.25 17.48
C ASN A 129 3.41 19.30 17.35
N SER A 130 3.38 18.36 16.40
CA SER A 130 4.52 17.50 16.12
C SER A 130 5.49 18.14 15.13
N VAL A 131 6.51 18.83 15.64
CA VAL A 131 7.60 19.39 14.82
C VAL A 131 8.80 18.47 14.88
N TYR A 132 9.28 18.06 13.71
CA TYR A 132 10.46 17.23 13.57
C TYR A 132 11.57 18.03 12.90
N THR A 133 12.78 17.85 13.41
CA THR A 133 13.97 18.55 12.96
C THR A 133 14.92 17.58 12.26
N LYS A 134 15.42 18.02 11.11
CA LYS A 134 16.39 17.27 10.32
C LYS A 134 17.69 17.09 11.12
N GLN A 135 18.22 15.87 11.13
CA GLN A 135 19.51 15.53 11.76
C GLN A 135 20.69 15.77 10.83
#